data_AF-A0A7V0JVJ3-F1
#
_entry.id   AF-A0A7V0JVJ3-F1
#
_cell.length_a   1.000
_cell.length_b   1.000
_cell.length_c   1.000
_cell.angle_alpha   90.00
_cell.angle_beta   90.00
_cell.angle_gamma   90.00
#
_symmetry.space_group_name_H-M   'P 1'
#
loop_
_entity.id
_entity.type
_entity.pdbx_description
1 polymer ?
#
loop_
_entity_poly.entity_id
_entity_poly.type
_entity_poly.pdbx_seq_one_letter_code
_entity_poly.pdbx_strand_id
1 'polypeptide(L)'
;MSPLYAPLALLLIAVCVGLAPVPVGLRVLAGAELVLLWGYWLRRERLGYRRRIAPRNLLHFLPGHALLFLGLGSVGATWALWAWLLLPPLGIALDLTANRGNVSMAAFLYAILWLVIFALIHQLVAVAKGWHGAVLLAWSGMIGILALGVVAGGLWRIMKHGEKR
;
A
#
# COMPACT_ATOMS: atom_id res chain seq x y z
N MET A 1 -7.55 -6.12 -19.53
CA MET A 1 -6.48 -6.58 -18.64
C MET A 1 -5.55 -7.55 -19.38
N SER A 2 -4.30 -7.71 -18.94
CA SER A 2 -3.56 -8.94 -19.25
C SER A 2 -4.28 -10.09 -18.52
N PRO A 3 -4.56 -11.23 -19.18
CA PRO A 3 -5.35 -12.34 -18.61
C PRO A 3 -4.71 -12.97 -17.35
N LEU A 4 -3.48 -12.60 -17.01
CA LEU A 4 -2.71 -13.16 -15.89
C LEU A 4 -2.94 -12.42 -14.56
N TYR A 5 -3.33 -11.14 -14.57
CA TYR A 5 -3.38 -10.35 -13.34
C TYR A 5 -4.57 -10.67 -12.42
N ALA A 6 -5.74 -10.95 -13.00
CA ALA A 6 -6.94 -11.30 -12.25
C ALA A 6 -6.79 -12.64 -11.48
N PRO A 7 -6.34 -13.75 -12.10
CA PRO A 7 -6.11 -14.99 -11.35
C PRO A 7 -4.98 -14.85 -10.32
N LEU A 8 -3.91 -14.10 -10.64
CA LEU A 8 -2.82 -13.83 -9.70
C LEU A 8 -3.31 -13.08 -8.46
N ALA A 9 -4.14 -12.06 -8.63
CA ALA A 9 -4.74 -11.30 -7.53
C ALA A 9 -5.58 -12.20 -6.61
N LEU A 10 -6.47 -13.02 -7.17
CA LEU A 10 -7.30 -13.94 -6.39
C LEU A 10 -6.47 -14.99 -5.67
N LEU A 11 -5.44 -15.52 -6.33
CA LEU A 11 -4.49 -16.46 -5.71
C LEU A 11 -3.80 -15.80 -4.50
N LEU A 12 -3.27 -14.59 -4.67
CA LEU A 12 -2.59 -13.87 -3.59
C LEU A 12 -3.54 -13.54 -2.43
N ILE A 13 -4.80 -13.21 -2.70
CA ILE A 13 -5.83 -13.03 -1.66
C ILE A 13 -6.02 -14.33 -0.88
N ALA A 14 -6.19 -15.45 -1.59
CA ALA A 14 -6.37 -16.76 -0.95
C ALA A 14 -5.14 -17.14 -0.10
N VAL A 15 -3.94 -16.86 -0.58
CA VAL A 15 -2.69 -17.05 0.17
C VAL A 15 -2.64 -16.15 1.40
N CYS A 16 -2.98 -14.86 1.30
CA CYS A 16 -3.02 -13.95 2.45
C CYS A 16 -4.01 -14.42 3.53
N VAL A 17 -5.19 -14.92 3.12
CA VAL A 17 -6.21 -15.41 4.07
C VAL A 17 -5.80 -16.75 4.69
N GLY A 18 -5.29 -17.68 3.88
CA GLY A 18 -5.00 -19.04 4.33
C GLY A 18 -3.66 -19.21 5.03
N LEU A 19 -2.63 -18.49 4.59
CA LEU A 19 -1.23 -18.80 4.90
C LEU A 19 -0.45 -17.65 5.55
N ALA A 20 -0.99 -16.42 5.62
CA ALA A 20 -0.26 -15.33 6.27
C ALA A 20 -0.02 -15.64 7.76
N PRO A 21 1.21 -15.51 8.26
CA PRO A 21 1.58 -15.85 9.64
C PRO A 21 1.19 -14.71 10.61
N VAL A 22 -0.09 -14.35 10.62
CA VAL A 22 -0.68 -13.30 11.47
C VAL A 22 -1.93 -13.84 12.17
N PRO A 23 -2.49 -13.17 13.19
CA PRO A 23 -3.73 -13.61 13.83
C PRO A 23 -4.89 -13.78 12.83
N VAL A 24 -5.75 -14.78 13.05
CA VAL A 24 -6.85 -15.12 12.13
C VAL A 24 -7.76 -13.91 11.85
N GLY A 25 -8.09 -13.13 12.88
CA GLY A 25 -8.90 -11.92 12.71
C GLY A 25 -8.28 -10.92 11.72
N LEU A 26 -6.96 -10.70 11.80
CA LEU A 26 -6.25 -9.82 10.86
C LEU A 26 -6.20 -10.38 9.44
N ARG A 27 -6.08 -11.70 9.28
CA ARG A 27 -6.15 -12.35 7.94
C ARG A 27 -7.51 -12.13 7.29
N VAL A 28 -8.59 -12.29 8.04
CA VAL A 28 -9.95 -12.12 7.54
C VAL A 28 -10.20 -10.65 7.18
N LEU A 29 -9.79 -9.70 8.02
CA LEU A 29 -9.92 -8.27 7.74
C LEU A 29 -9.15 -7.86 6.48
N ALA A 30 -7.86 -8.22 6.40
CA ALA A 30 -7.05 -7.91 5.23
C ALA A 30 -7.56 -8.60 3.96
N GLY A 31 -8.01 -9.85 4.07
CA GLY A 31 -8.67 -10.57 2.98
C GLY A 31 -9.92 -9.84 2.49
N ALA A 32 -10.78 -9.40 3.40
CA ALA A 32 -11.98 -8.64 3.07
C ALA A 32 -11.64 -7.33 2.36
N GLU A 33 -10.64 -6.57 2.83
CA GLU A 33 -10.19 -5.35 2.16
C GLU A 33 -9.65 -5.61 0.75
N LEU A 34 -8.87 -6.67 0.55
CA LEU A 34 -8.36 -7.03 -0.77
C LEU A 34 -9.49 -7.47 -1.72
N VAL A 35 -10.49 -8.20 -1.22
CA VAL A 35 -11.69 -8.56 -1.98
C VAL A 35 -12.51 -7.32 -2.33
N LEU A 36 -12.65 -6.37 -1.42
CA LEU A 36 -13.34 -5.10 -1.67
C LEU A 36 -12.62 -4.27 -2.73
N LEU A 37 -11.29 -4.15 -2.67
CA LEU A 37 -10.48 -3.51 -3.70
C LEU A 37 -10.64 -4.21 -5.06
N TRP A 38 -10.65 -5.56 -5.08
CA TRP A 38 -10.86 -6.34 -6.29
C TRP A 38 -12.27 -6.15 -6.88
N GLY A 39 -13.30 -6.10 -6.03
CA GLY A 39 -14.68 -5.81 -6.46
C GLY A 39 -14.84 -4.37 -6.97
N TYR A 40 -14.23 -3.41 -6.29
CA TYR A 40 -14.18 -2.00 -6.73
C TYR A 40 -13.54 -1.89 -8.12
N TRP A 41 -12.46 -2.63 -8.35
CA TRP A 41 -11.81 -2.73 -9.65
C TRP A 41 -12.75 -3.28 -10.74
N LEU A 42 -13.36 -4.44 -10.51
CA LEU A 42 -14.28 -5.06 -11.47
C LEU A 42 -15.42 -4.10 -11.87
N ARG A 43 -15.96 -3.38 -10.88
CA ARG A 43 -16.99 -2.37 -11.10
C ARG A 43 -16.49 -1.23 -12.00
N ARG A 44 -15.28 -0.71 -11.76
CA ARG A 44 -14.66 0.35 -12.57
C ARG A 44 -14.44 -0.08 -14.02
N GLU A 45 -14.00 -1.31 -14.26
CA GLU A 45 -13.84 -1.82 -15.62
C GLU A 45 -15.18 -1.95 -16.36
N ARG A 46 -16.21 -2.49 -15.69
CA ARG A 46 -17.55 -2.63 -16.26
C ARG A 46 -18.20 -1.29 -16.61
N LEU A 47 -17.98 -0.28 -15.79
CA LEU A 47 -18.53 1.07 -16.01
C LEU A 47 -17.83 1.85 -17.14
N GLY A 48 -16.81 1.26 -17.78
CA GLY A 48 -16.23 1.84 -18.99
C GLY A 48 -15.63 3.23 -18.78
N TYR A 49 -15.11 3.53 -17.59
CA TYR A 49 -14.35 4.74 -17.29
C TYR A 49 -13.06 4.75 -18.17
N ARG A 50 -13.25 5.08 -19.45
CA ARG A 50 -12.24 5.05 -20.50
C ARG A 50 -11.24 6.17 -20.23
N ARG A 51 -10.04 5.78 -19.79
CA ARG A 51 -8.70 6.26 -20.18
C ARG A 51 -8.37 7.77 -20.22
N ARG A 52 -9.29 8.70 -20.02
CA ARG A 52 -9.03 10.13 -20.28
C ARG A 52 -8.44 10.91 -19.10
N ILE A 53 -8.54 10.43 -17.85
CA ILE A 53 -8.15 11.24 -16.67
C ILE A 53 -7.12 10.56 -15.76
N ALA A 54 -6.93 9.24 -15.82
CA ALA A 54 -5.94 8.55 -14.97
C ALA A 54 -5.08 7.56 -15.79
N PRO A 55 -3.87 7.96 -16.27
CA PRO A 55 -2.96 7.03 -16.93
C PRO A 55 -2.32 6.02 -15.95
N ARG A 56 -2.60 6.12 -14.65
CA ARG A 56 -2.00 5.26 -13.62
C ARG A 56 -3.08 4.59 -12.79
N ASN A 57 -3.54 3.46 -13.31
CA ASN A 57 -4.42 2.54 -12.62
C ASN A 57 -3.79 2.11 -11.28
N LEU A 58 -4.44 2.47 -10.16
CA LEU A 58 -4.24 1.83 -8.84
C LEU A 58 -4.34 0.30 -8.89
N LEU A 59 -4.91 -0.23 -9.97
CA LEU A 59 -5.22 -1.63 -10.27
C LEU A 59 -3.99 -2.53 -10.44
N HIS A 60 -2.80 -1.99 -10.76
CA HIS A 60 -1.56 -2.79 -10.75
C HIS A 60 -1.02 -3.07 -9.35
N PHE A 61 -1.56 -2.39 -8.33
CA PHE A 61 -1.03 -2.50 -6.98
C PHE A 61 -1.73 -3.59 -6.16
N LEU A 62 -2.80 -4.23 -6.62
CA LEU A 62 -3.49 -5.27 -5.83
C LEU A 62 -2.57 -6.46 -5.47
N PRO A 63 -1.80 -7.02 -6.43
CA PRO A 63 -0.77 -8.01 -6.09
C PRO A 63 0.27 -7.44 -5.13
N GLY A 64 0.64 -6.17 -5.30
CA GLY A 64 1.56 -5.47 -4.41
C GLY A 64 1.05 -5.31 -2.97
N HIS A 65 -0.24 -5.00 -2.79
CA HIS A 65 -0.87 -4.89 -1.46
C HIS A 65 -0.91 -6.24 -0.77
N ALA A 66 -1.29 -7.29 -1.49
CA ALA A 66 -1.30 -8.66 -0.96
C ALA A 66 0.12 -9.13 -0.58
N LEU A 67 1.11 -8.91 -1.45
CA LEU A 67 2.52 -9.22 -1.17
C LEU A 67 3.07 -8.41 0.00
N LEU A 68 2.70 -7.14 0.11
CA LEU A 68 3.11 -6.28 1.23
C LEU A 68 2.52 -6.79 2.54
N PHE A 69 1.22 -7.09 2.59
CA PHE A 69 0.60 -7.69 3.78
C PHE A 69 1.28 -8.99 4.19
N LEU A 70 1.55 -9.86 3.21
CA LEU A 70 2.20 -11.15 3.43
C LEU A 70 3.65 -10.98 3.91
N GLY A 71 4.38 -10.02 3.34
CA GLY A 71 5.73 -9.65 3.75
C GLY A 71 5.75 -9.13 5.18
N LEU A 72 4.90 -8.15 5.50
CA LEU A 72 4.75 -7.56 6.84
C LEU A 72 4.30 -8.59 7.89
N GLY A 73 3.45 -9.53 7.49
CA GLY A 73 3.04 -10.67 8.30
C GLY A 73 4.20 -11.60 8.62
N SER A 74 4.97 -11.98 7.59
CA SER A 74 6.12 -12.89 7.71
C SER A 74 7.22 -12.38 8.62
N VAL A 75 7.42 -11.06 8.65
CA VAL A 75 8.44 -10.42 9.48
C VAL A 75 7.93 -10.02 10.86
N GLY A 76 6.65 -10.22 11.18
CA GLY A 76 6.06 -9.87 12.48
C GLY A 76 5.95 -8.36 12.74
N ALA A 77 5.85 -7.53 11.69
CA ALA A 77 5.78 -6.08 11.82
C ALA A 77 4.35 -5.61 12.20
N THR A 78 3.95 -5.85 13.45
CA THR A 78 2.57 -5.62 13.93
C THR A 78 2.04 -4.22 13.67
N TRP A 79 2.83 -3.18 13.96
CA TRP A 79 2.42 -1.79 13.73
C TRP A 79 2.28 -1.45 12.25
N ALA A 80 3.16 -1.99 11.41
CA ALA A 80 3.08 -1.80 9.97
C ALA A 80 1.87 -2.54 9.36
N LEU A 81 1.46 -3.68 9.92
CA LEU A 81 0.23 -4.37 9.53
C LEU A 81 -1.03 -3.54 9.83
N TRP A 82 -1.08 -2.88 10.99
CA TRP A 82 -2.17 -1.97 11.32
C TRP A 82 -2.19 -0.73 10.41
N ALA A 83 -1.02 -0.14 10.14
CA ALA A 83 -0.91 0.95 9.18
C ALA A 83 -1.32 0.51 7.76
N TRP A 84 -1.05 -0.74 7.40
CA TRP A 84 -1.40 -1.29 6.11
C TRP A 84 -2.92 -1.35 5.90
N LEU A 85 -3.73 -1.64 6.92
CA LEU A 85 -5.20 -1.66 6.80
C LEU A 85 -5.78 -0.29 6.39
N LEU A 86 -5.05 0.81 6.63
CA LEU A 86 -5.48 2.13 6.19
C LEU A 86 -5.19 2.36 4.69
N LEU A 87 -4.25 1.62 4.10
CA LEU A 87 -3.80 1.84 2.72
C LEU A 87 -4.88 1.50 1.67
N PRO A 88 -5.54 0.32 1.70
CA PRO A 88 -6.65 0.00 0.79
C PRO A 88 -7.77 1.06 0.75
N PRO A 89 -8.39 1.46 1.88
CA PRO A 89 -9.46 2.45 1.85
C PRO A 89 -8.98 3.84 1.43
N LEU A 90 -7.76 4.26 1.82
CA LEU A 90 -7.16 5.51 1.34
C LEU A 90 -6.98 5.49 -0.17
N GLY A 91 -6.54 4.37 -0.74
CA GLY A 91 -6.40 4.21 -2.18
C GLY A 91 -7.72 4.38 -2.93
N ILE A 92 -8.81 3.80 -2.43
CA ILE A 92 -10.15 3.96 -3.01
C ILE A 92 -10.61 5.42 -2.88
N ALA A 93 -10.47 6.03 -1.69
CA ALA A 93 -10.88 7.42 -1.46
C ALA A 93 -10.12 8.40 -2.38
N LEU A 94 -8.83 8.16 -2.59
CA LEU A 94 -8.00 8.97 -3.46
C LEU A 94 -8.33 8.77 -4.94
N ASP A 95 -8.66 7.55 -5.36
CA ASP A 95 -9.16 7.30 -6.71
C ASP A 95 -10.46 8.06 -7.00
N LEU A 96 -11.37 8.07 -6.02
CA LEU A 96 -12.65 8.77 -6.12
C LEU A 96 -12.48 10.29 -6.15
N THR A 97 -11.52 10.84 -5.40
CA THR A 97 -11.24 12.29 -5.35
C THR A 97 -10.37 12.77 -6.52
N ALA A 98 -9.42 11.96 -6.99
CA ALA A 98 -8.64 12.22 -8.20
C ALA A 98 -9.52 12.27 -9.45
N ASN A 99 -10.56 11.42 -9.51
CA ASN A 99 -11.58 11.50 -10.56
C ASN A 99 -12.35 12.83 -10.57
N ARG A 100 -12.34 13.59 -9.47
CA ARG A 100 -12.93 14.94 -9.36
C ARG A 100 -11.93 16.07 -9.67
N GLY A 101 -10.71 15.75 -10.09
CA GLY A 101 -9.67 16.71 -10.48
C GLY A 101 -8.82 17.28 -9.34
N ASN A 102 -9.09 16.90 -8.09
CA ASN A 102 -8.52 17.61 -6.93
C ASN A 102 -7.24 16.98 -6.35
N VAL A 103 -6.83 15.77 -6.76
CA VAL A 103 -5.72 15.06 -6.10
C VAL A 103 -4.82 14.32 -7.09
N SER A 104 -3.50 14.51 -6.95
CA SER A 104 -2.49 13.85 -7.79
C SER A 104 -2.27 12.40 -7.37
N MET A 105 -2.76 11.45 -8.17
CA MET A 105 -2.51 10.01 -8.01
C MET A 105 -1.02 9.68 -7.95
N ALA A 106 -0.18 10.42 -8.68
CA ALA A 106 1.27 10.23 -8.66
C ALA A 106 1.88 10.57 -7.28
N ALA A 107 1.35 11.57 -6.58
CA ALA A 107 1.77 11.93 -5.24
C ALA A 107 1.46 10.81 -4.23
N PHE A 108 0.26 10.22 -4.33
CA PHE A 108 -0.14 9.11 -3.48
C PHE A 108 0.71 7.86 -3.69
N LEU A 109 0.90 7.44 -4.95
CA LEU A 109 1.73 6.29 -5.27
C LEU A 109 3.19 6.49 -4.83
N TYR A 110 3.70 7.72 -4.97
CA TYR A 110 5.02 8.09 -4.45
C TYR A 110 5.08 7.89 -2.93
N ALA A 111 4.10 8.39 -2.18
CA ALA A 111 4.06 8.27 -0.73
C ALA A 111 4.02 6.80 -0.28
N ILE A 112 3.12 5.98 -0.86
CA ILE A 112 3.03 4.56 -0.52
C ILE A 112 4.34 3.86 -0.84
N LEU A 113 4.90 4.04 -2.04
CA LEU A 113 6.12 3.35 -2.44
C LEU A 113 7.27 3.64 -1.47
N TRP A 114 7.45 4.92 -1.10
CA TRP A 114 8.50 5.29 -0.16
C TRP A 114 8.24 4.76 1.24
N LEU A 115 7.02 4.85 1.77
CA LEU A 115 6.68 4.27 3.07
C LEU A 115 6.93 2.76 3.10
N VAL A 116 6.60 2.05 2.03
CA VAL A 116 6.86 0.61 1.90
C VAL A 116 8.37 0.33 1.91
N ILE A 117 9.15 1.07 1.12
CA ILE A 117 10.61 0.91 1.10
C ILE A 117 11.20 1.16 2.49
N PHE A 118 10.78 2.22 3.18
CA PHE A 118 11.26 2.51 4.54
C PHE A 118 10.84 1.42 5.54
N ALA A 119 9.61 0.91 5.46
CA ALA A 119 9.16 -0.20 6.30
C ALA A 119 9.97 -1.49 6.05
N LEU A 120 10.25 -1.81 4.79
CA LEU A 120 11.07 -2.97 4.43
C LEU A 120 12.51 -2.82 4.93
N ILE A 121 13.13 -1.65 4.74
CA ILE A 121 14.49 -1.37 5.23
C ILE A 121 14.53 -1.43 6.76
N HIS A 122 13.57 -0.79 7.42
CA HIS A 122 13.44 -0.79 8.88
C HIS A 122 13.46 -2.22 9.42
N GLN A 123 12.59 -3.07 8.87
CA GLN A 123 12.41 -4.42 9.34
C GLN A 123 13.59 -5.33 8.97
N LEU A 124 14.15 -5.18 7.76
CA LEU A 124 15.33 -5.92 7.33
C LEU A 124 16.51 -5.67 8.28
N VAL A 125 16.77 -4.42 8.64
CA VAL A 125 17.85 -4.06 9.57
C VAL A 125 17.55 -4.55 10.97
N ALA A 126 16.31 -4.37 11.46
CA ALA A 126 15.92 -4.82 12.79
C ALA A 126 16.12 -6.33 12.97
N VAL A 127 15.72 -7.12 11.97
CA VAL A 127 15.90 -8.59 11.96
C VAL A 127 17.38 -8.95 11.82
N ALA A 128 18.11 -8.35 10.87
CA ALA A 128 19.52 -8.67 10.64
C ALA A 128 20.42 -8.35 11.83
N LYS A 129 20.04 -7.37 12.66
CA LYS A 129 20.78 -6.96 13.85
C LYS A 129 20.24 -7.57 15.15
N GLY A 130 19.14 -8.31 15.09
CA GLY A 130 18.47 -8.84 16.28
C GLY A 130 18.17 -7.74 17.30
N TRP A 131 17.67 -6.59 16.84
CA TRP A 131 17.38 -5.46 17.72
C TRP A 131 16.05 -5.63 18.43
N HIS A 132 16.06 -5.39 19.74
CA HIS A 132 14.91 -5.50 20.63
C HIS A 132 14.89 -4.33 21.63
N GLY A 133 13.75 -4.10 22.27
CA GLY A 133 13.60 -3.12 23.36
C GLY A 133 13.93 -1.67 22.94
N ALA A 134 14.69 -0.96 23.78
CA ALA A 134 14.99 0.46 23.59
C ALA A 134 15.75 0.77 22.28
N VAL A 135 16.61 -0.14 21.83
CA VAL A 135 17.37 0.02 20.57
C VAL A 135 16.44 -0.05 19.36
N LEU A 136 15.49 -1.00 19.37
CA LEU A 136 14.48 -1.10 18.33
C LEU A 136 13.56 0.13 18.31
N LEU A 137 13.20 0.66 19.48
CA LEU A 137 12.40 1.89 19.58
C LEU A 137 13.15 3.09 19.00
N ALA A 138 14.42 3.29 19.37
CA ALA A 138 15.24 4.37 18.83
C ALA A 138 15.40 4.27 17.30
N TRP A 139 15.67 3.07 16.80
CA TRP A 139 15.74 2.79 15.35
C TRP A 139 14.41 3.09 14.64
N SER A 140 13.30 2.64 15.22
CA SER A 140 11.95 2.85 14.67
C SER A 140 11.61 4.34 14.61
N GLY A 141 11.92 5.08 15.66
CA GLY A 141 11.74 6.53 15.69
C GLY A 141 12.58 7.23 14.63
N MET A 142 13.86 6.90 14.53
CA MET A 142 14.76 7.50 13.54
C MET A 142 14.30 7.23 12.10
N ILE A 143 13.98 5.98 11.76
CA ILE A 143 13.50 5.64 10.42
C ILE A 143 12.12 6.26 10.16
N GLY A 144 11.22 6.29 11.14
CA GLY A 144 9.93 6.95 11.02
C GLY A 144 10.08 8.44 10.67
N ILE A 145 10.96 9.17 11.36
CA ILE A 145 11.24 10.59 11.09
C ILE A 145 11.80 10.77 9.67
N LEU A 146 12.78 9.94 9.28
CA LEU A 146 13.36 9.99 7.93
C LEU A 146 12.32 9.70 6.84
N ALA A 147 11.50 8.66 7.04
CA ALA A 147 10.45 8.27 6.11
C ALA A 147 9.44 9.41 5.91
N LEU A 148 8.96 9.99 7.01
CA LEU A 148 8.03 11.12 6.97
C LEU A 148 8.65 12.35 6.29
N GLY A 149 9.91 12.67 6.58
CA GLY A 149 10.61 13.79 5.96
C GLY A 149 10.74 13.63 4.44
N VAL A 150 11.16 12.46 3.97
CA VAL A 150 11.29 12.16 2.53
C VAL A 150 9.94 12.17 1.83
N VAL A 151 8.93 11.52 2.43
CA VAL A 151 7.59 11.47 1.86
C VAL A 151 6.97 12.86 1.81
N ALA A 152 7.01 13.64 2.90
CA ALA A 152 6.47 14.99 2.94
C ALA A 152 7.17 15.93 1.94
N GLY A 153 8.50 15.89 1.86
CA GLY A 153 9.26 16.69 0.91
C GLY A 153 8.95 16.33 -0.54
N GLY A 154 8.83 15.04 -0.85
CA GLY A 154 8.45 14.58 -2.18
C GLY A 154 7.01 14.91 -2.56
N LEU A 155 6.06 14.78 -1.62
CA LEU A 155 4.68 15.21 -1.79
C LEU A 155 4.60 16.71 -2.08
N TRP A 156 5.28 17.53 -1.27
CA TRP A 156 5.32 18.99 -1.47
C TRP A 156 5.87 19.37 -2.84
N ARG A 157 6.95 18.71 -3.29
CA ARG A 157 7.52 18.92 -4.62
C ARG A 157 6.53 18.55 -5.74
N ILE A 158 5.84 17.42 -5.62
CA ILE A 158 4.87 16.98 -6.63
C ILE A 158 3.68 17.94 -6.70
N MET A 159 3.19 18.42 -5.55
CA MET A 159 2.11 19.41 -5.49
C MET A 159 2.52 20.75 -6.12
N LYS A 160 3.68 21.28 -5.73
CA LYS A 160 4.20 22.56 -6.23
C LYS A 160 4.51 22.57 -7.74
N HIS A 161 4.91 21.44 -8.31
CA HIS A 161 5.15 21.31 -9.75
C HIS A 161 3.92 20.84 -10.55
N GLY A 162 2.89 20.30 -9.89
CA GLY A 162 1.61 19.95 -10.51
C GLY A 162 0.74 21.17 -10.81
N GLU A 163 0.90 22.25 -10.05
CA GLU A 163 0.13 23.51 -10.16
C GLU A 163 0.53 24.39 -11.37
N LYS A 164 1.67 24.08 -12.03
CA LYS A 164 2.21 24.86 -13.16
C LYS A 164 1.83 24.32 -14.54
N ARG A 165 0.88 23.39 -14.65
CA ARG A 165 0.42 22.82 -15.93
C ARG A 165 -1.05 23.07 -16.16
#